data_AF-A0A3M1NU47-F1
#
_entry.id   AF-A0A3M1NU47-F1
#
_cell.length_a   1.000
_cell.length_b   1.000
_cell.length_c   1.000
_cell.angle_alpha   90.00
_cell.angle_beta   90.00
_cell.angle_gamma   90.00
#
_symmetry.space_group_name_H-M   'P 1'
#
loop_
_entity.id
_entity.type
_entity.pdbx_description
1 polymer ?
#
loop_
_entity_poly.entity_id
_entity_poly.type
_entity_poly.pdbx_seq_one_letter_code
_entity_poly.pdbx_strand_id
1 'polypeptide(L)'
;FQLREEDIINIVKGVQQQGWRKIYLTVLVDFPTEKMSDWQELVKLLRQMKADAGEDVDCLLSLEGFYPQPFTPFQWERPARSTKIEEIGNFLRNELNDSGIQIVQEIPRLAEIYTVLYRGGRPSGKVLYDLWKQGARFQYQKEFYNSELWEAVLSEQVSNISTILNPLSISATLPWEHLDSGRSKSSLREEKNRAFQGEIDSERGEMLPLGRGISRREFQNLIQRSLSASAISYESPGVDSKRDTNETTSTIKYGRRGKKRQTPTAVIKRRIRVRYSKVGLARFFSYIDITGIFDRAIRLAKIPVVESQGKKKTLKISYGMPLPAGIASIAEYLDLEVALGKEIELKEQLNPYLPEGIQILQYKGIFRKVPSLASVVNQVTYEVKLPEAGLSQSQIDDWLAQDEVWIERPVKEGVKQVEIRSYVDDILLEGTNLQVRINIKEDRTAKITEVLESLLTPLGIDYRRCYVQRTGQFIVTENEVLTPFDVI
;
A
#
# COMPACT_ATOMS: atom_id res chain seq x y z
N PHE A 1 15.32 -17.67 1.69
CA PHE A 1 14.87 -18.02 0.33
C PHE A 1 15.98 -17.77 -0.65
N GLN A 2 16.71 -18.83 -0.98
CA GLN A 2 17.50 -18.90 -2.20
C GLN A 2 16.67 -19.78 -3.14
N LEU A 3 16.33 -19.26 -4.31
CA LEU A 3 15.71 -20.06 -5.37
C LEU A 3 16.85 -20.68 -6.16
N ARG A 4 16.98 -21.99 -6.13
CA ARG A 4 17.86 -22.72 -7.05
C ARG A 4 17.17 -22.84 -8.40
N GLU A 5 17.92 -23.12 -9.44
CA GLU A 5 17.37 -23.31 -10.78
C GLU A 5 16.27 -24.39 -10.81
N GLU A 6 16.49 -25.49 -10.09
CA GLU A 6 15.51 -26.56 -9.91
C GLU A 6 14.20 -26.05 -9.27
N ASP A 7 14.30 -25.13 -8.30
CA ASP A 7 13.13 -24.56 -7.64
C ASP A 7 12.33 -23.69 -8.63
N ILE A 8 13.00 -22.94 -9.51
CA ILE A 8 12.35 -22.14 -10.56
C ILE A 8 11.62 -23.05 -11.56
N ILE A 9 12.27 -24.12 -12.03
CA ILE A 9 11.66 -25.09 -12.96
C ILE A 9 10.45 -25.77 -12.31
N ASN A 10 10.55 -26.17 -11.04
CA ASN A 10 9.45 -26.80 -10.32
C ASN A 10 8.26 -25.85 -10.13
N ILE A 11 8.52 -24.56 -9.85
CA ILE A 11 7.47 -23.54 -9.78
C ILE A 11 6.75 -23.43 -11.13
N VAL A 12 7.49 -23.39 -12.23
CA VAL A 12 6.95 -23.27 -13.59
C VAL A 12 6.06 -24.46 -13.96
N LYS A 13 6.46 -25.69 -13.62
CA LYS A 13 5.63 -26.89 -13.80
C LYS A 13 4.37 -26.85 -12.95
N GLY A 14 4.45 -26.35 -11.71
CA GLY A 14 3.29 -26.17 -10.84
C GLY A 14 2.29 -25.13 -11.35
N VAL A 15 2.77 -24.06 -11.98
CA VAL A 15 1.94 -22.99 -12.59
C VAL A 15 0.99 -23.58 -13.64
N GLN A 16 1.48 -24.45 -14.52
CA GLN A 16 0.67 -25.12 -15.53
C GLN A 16 -0.42 -26.02 -14.92
N GLN A 17 -0.05 -26.85 -13.94
CA GLN A 17 -0.98 -27.79 -13.29
C GLN A 17 -2.16 -27.08 -12.61
N GLN A 18 -1.95 -25.83 -12.19
CA GLN A 18 -2.95 -25.00 -11.53
C GLN A 18 -3.70 -24.08 -12.51
N GLY A 19 -3.46 -24.21 -13.82
CA GLY A 19 -4.17 -23.46 -14.87
C GLY A 19 -3.72 -22.01 -15.05
N TRP A 20 -2.59 -21.60 -14.47
CA TRP A 20 -2.04 -20.26 -14.68
C TRP A 20 -1.40 -20.16 -16.07
N ARG A 21 -1.60 -19.02 -16.73
CA ARG A 21 -1.17 -18.79 -18.13
C ARG A 21 -0.11 -17.70 -18.28
N LYS A 22 0.38 -17.12 -17.17
CA LYS A 22 1.35 -16.02 -17.22
C LYS A 22 2.41 -16.16 -16.14
N ILE A 23 3.67 -16.02 -16.52
CA ILE A 23 4.84 -16.00 -15.65
C ILE A 23 5.54 -14.65 -15.82
N TYR A 24 5.81 -13.98 -14.70
CA TYR A 24 6.52 -12.69 -14.67
C TYR A 24 7.78 -12.84 -13.82
N LEU A 25 8.95 -12.70 -14.45
CA LEU A 25 10.26 -12.78 -13.79
C LEU A 25 10.93 -11.40 -13.82
N THR A 26 11.32 -10.88 -12.66
CA THR A 26 12.14 -9.67 -12.57
C THR A 26 13.59 -10.05 -12.31
N VAL A 27 14.51 -9.47 -13.06
CA VAL A 27 15.96 -9.59 -12.85
C VAL A 27 16.59 -8.22 -12.69
N LEU A 28 17.56 -8.13 -11.78
CA LEU A 28 18.36 -6.93 -11.57
C LEU A 28 19.53 -6.92 -12.56
N VAL A 29 19.75 -5.78 -13.21
CA VAL A 29 20.83 -5.56 -14.17
C VAL A 29 21.94 -4.72 -13.55
N ASP A 30 23.18 -5.04 -13.90
CA ASP A 30 24.41 -4.37 -13.43
C ASP A 30 24.54 -4.46 -11.90
N PHE A 31 24.20 -5.64 -11.37
CA PHE A 31 24.39 -5.96 -9.96
C PHE A 31 25.90 -6.03 -9.61
N PRO A 32 26.34 -5.68 -8.38
CA PRO A 32 27.77 -5.51 -8.09
C PRO A 32 28.70 -6.70 -8.38
N THR A 33 28.19 -7.93 -8.34
CA THR A 33 28.96 -9.16 -8.61
C THR A 33 28.67 -9.77 -9.99
N GLU A 34 27.85 -9.10 -10.80
CA GLU A 34 27.36 -9.58 -12.09
C GLU A 34 28.47 -9.73 -13.13
N LYS A 35 28.40 -10.80 -13.90
CA LYS A 35 29.28 -11.09 -15.04
C LYS A 35 28.46 -11.46 -16.28
N MET A 36 29.09 -11.36 -17.45
CA MET A 36 28.46 -11.79 -18.70
C MET A 36 28.11 -13.28 -18.72
N SER A 37 28.89 -14.12 -18.02
CA SER A 37 28.57 -15.55 -17.85
C SER A 37 27.21 -15.77 -17.22
N ASP A 38 26.82 -14.93 -16.25
CA ASP A 38 25.57 -15.06 -15.52
C ASP A 38 24.37 -14.80 -16.45
N TRP A 39 24.52 -13.85 -17.38
CA TRP A 39 23.52 -13.58 -18.42
C TRP A 39 23.40 -14.72 -19.43
N GLN A 40 24.52 -15.34 -19.82
CA GLN A 40 24.52 -16.51 -20.70
C GLN A 40 23.85 -17.72 -20.03
N GLU A 41 24.07 -17.93 -18.74
CA GLU A 41 23.39 -18.96 -17.96
C GLU A 41 21.90 -18.65 -17.79
N LEU A 42 21.53 -17.39 -17.53
CA LEU A 42 20.14 -16.97 -17.47
C LEU A 42 19.41 -17.23 -18.79
N VAL A 43 20.02 -16.97 -19.95
CA VAL A 43 19.43 -17.29 -21.27
C VAL A 43 19.10 -18.78 -21.37
N LYS A 44 20.01 -19.67 -20.95
CA LYS A 44 19.77 -21.12 -20.94
C LYS A 44 18.61 -21.49 -20.02
N LEU A 45 18.60 -20.94 -18.80
CA LEU A 45 17.53 -21.16 -17.83
C LEU A 45 16.18 -20.70 -18.36
N LEU A 46 16.11 -19.52 -18.97
CA LEU A 46 14.88 -18.94 -19.51
C LEU A 46 14.33 -19.75 -20.68
N ARG A 47 15.20 -20.24 -21.57
CA ARG A 47 14.79 -21.14 -22.66
C ARG A 47 14.24 -22.45 -22.13
N GLN A 48 14.92 -23.05 -21.15
CA GLN A 48 14.43 -24.26 -20.47
C GLN A 48 13.08 -24.01 -19.79
N MET A 49 12.97 -22.89 -19.06
CA MET A 49 11.73 -22.46 -18.40
C MET A 49 10.58 -22.34 -19.41
N LYS A 50 10.80 -21.68 -20.55
CA LYS A 50 9.77 -21.50 -21.57
C LYS A 50 9.40 -22.82 -22.25
N ALA A 51 10.36 -23.71 -22.50
CA ALA A 51 10.09 -25.05 -23.01
C ALA A 51 9.23 -25.86 -22.04
N ASP A 52 9.55 -25.84 -20.74
CA ASP A 52 8.77 -26.53 -19.70
C ASP A 52 7.38 -25.88 -19.50
N ALA A 53 7.28 -24.55 -19.61
CA ALA A 53 6.03 -23.80 -19.49
C ALA A 53 5.07 -24.00 -20.67
N GLY A 54 5.57 -24.44 -21.83
CA GLY A 54 4.78 -24.65 -23.03
C GLY A 54 4.40 -23.37 -23.78
N GLU A 55 3.82 -23.53 -24.97
CA GLU A 55 3.51 -22.41 -25.86
C GLU A 55 2.42 -21.50 -25.31
N ASP A 56 1.39 -22.07 -24.67
CA ASP A 56 0.23 -21.35 -24.13
C ASP A 56 0.50 -20.48 -22.88
N VAL A 57 1.72 -20.47 -22.37
CA VAL A 57 2.09 -19.68 -21.17
C VAL A 57 2.90 -18.47 -21.58
N ASP A 58 2.34 -17.28 -21.34
CA ASP A 58 3.02 -16.01 -21.55
C ASP A 58 4.14 -15.83 -20.53
N CYS A 59 5.38 -15.77 -21.01
CA CYS A 59 6.55 -15.55 -20.16
C CYS A 59 7.09 -14.13 -20.39
N LEU A 60 7.18 -13.36 -19.30
CA LEU A 60 7.64 -11.98 -19.32
C LEU A 60 8.86 -11.83 -18.42
N LEU A 61 9.95 -11.30 -19.00
CA LEU A 61 11.19 -10.96 -18.31
C LEU A 61 11.28 -9.44 -18.14
N SER A 62 11.20 -8.98 -16.90
CA SER A 62 11.36 -7.58 -16.50
C SER A 62 12.82 -7.31 -16.14
N LEU A 63 13.45 -6.37 -16.85
CA LEU A 63 14.80 -5.90 -16.57
C LEU A 63 14.72 -4.61 -15.75
N GLU A 64 15.23 -4.66 -14.52
CA GLU A 64 15.30 -3.52 -13.61
C GLU A 64 16.76 -3.24 -13.26
N GLY A 65 17.21 -1.99 -13.35
CA GLY A 65 18.55 -1.59 -12.98
C GLY A 65 18.75 -1.67 -11.47
N PHE A 66 19.86 -2.29 -11.05
CA PHE A 66 20.26 -2.25 -9.65
C PHE A 66 20.42 -0.81 -9.16
N TYR A 67 19.90 -0.49 -7.98
CA TYR A 67 20.23 0.76 -7.29
C TYR A 67 20.44 0.54 -5.78
N PRO A 68 21.37 1.27 -5.15
CA PRO A 68 21.72 1.13 -3.74
C PRO A 68 20.59 1.62 -2.83
N GLN A 69 19.76 0.67 -2.39
CA GLN A 69 18.68 0.95 -1.45
C GLN A 69 19.19 1.19 -0.02
N PRO A 70 18.59 2.13 0.73
CA PRO A 70 18.86 2.32 2.15
C PRO A 70 18.73 1.04 2.97
N PHE A 71 19.61 0.86 3.96
CA PHE A 71 19.59 -0.26 4.91
C PHE A 71 19.77 -1.65 4.28
N THR A 72 20.38 -1.71 3.09
CA THR A 72 20.76 -2.95 2.43
C THR A 72 22.29 -3.15 2.47
N PRO A 73 22.79 -4.39 2.33
CA PRO A 73 24.23 -4.65 2.26
C PRO A 73 24.93 -3.90 1.12
N PHE A 74 24.21 -3.64 0.03
CA PHE A 74 24.74 -2.99 -1.17
C PHE A 74 24.47 -1.48 -1.21
N GLN A 75 24.05 -0.88 -0.09
CA GLN A 75 23.74 0.55 0.01
C GLN A 75 24.93 1.49 -0.29
N TRP A 76 26.15 0.96 -0.33
CA TRP A 76 27.40 1.69 -0.66
C TRP A 76 27.83 1.52 -2.12
N GLU A 77 27.19 0.65 -2.90
CA GLU A 77 27.59 0.38 -4.29
C GLU A 77 27.09 1.44 -5.26
N ARG A 78 27.67 1.53 -6.46
CA ARG A 78 27.11 2.37 -7.53
C ARG A 78 25.79 1.78 -8.03
N PRO A 79 24.86 2.59 -8.57
CA PRO A 79 23.74 2.04 -9.34
C PRO A 79 24.22 1.44 -10.65
N ALA A 80 23.29 0.72 -11.27
CA ALA A 80 23.34 0.31 -12.64
C ALA A 80 23.51 1.53 -13.55
N ARG A 81 24.41 1.41 -14.52
CA ARG A 81 24.54 2.43 -15.58
C ARG A 81 23.47 2.22 -16.62
N SER A 82 22.86 3.31 -17.07
CA SER A 82 21.86 3.28 -18.15
C SER A 82 22.37 2.54 -19.39
N THR A 83 23.63 2.79 -19.78
CA THR A 83 24.28 2.11 -20.91
C THR A 83 24.40 0.59 -20.72
N LYS A 84 24.64 0.12 -19.49
CA LYS A 84 24.73 -1.31 -19.21
C LYS A 84 23.36 -1.99 -19.27
N ILE A 85 22.32 -1.32 -18.77
CA ILE A 85 20.93 -1.80 -18.87
C ILE A 85 20.52 -1.94 -20.35
N GLU A 86 20.88 -0.96 -21.19
CA GLU A 86 20.64 -1.02 -22.63
C GLU A 86 21.44 -2.13 -23.32
N GLU A 87 22.74 -2.28 -23.00
CA GLU A 87 23.61 -3.34 -23.52
C GLU A 87 23.02 -4.73 -23.25
N ILE A 88 22.67 -5.01 -21.98
CA ILE A 88 22.08 -6.29 -21.58
C ILE A 88 20.70 -6.48 -22.18
N GLY A 89 19.87 -5.44 -22.24
CA GLY A 89 18.56 -5.51 -22.88
C GLY A 89 18.64 -5.87 -24.36
N ASN A 90 19.61 -5.30 -25.08
CA ASN A 90 19.88 -5.63 -26.48
C ASN A 90 20.42 -7.04 -26.64
N PHE A 91 21.36 -7.45 -25.79
CA PHE A 91 21.88 -8.81 -25.77
C PHE A 91 20.75 -9.84 -25.59
N LEU A 92 19.89 -9.66 -24.58
CA LEU A 92 18.78 -10.58 -24.31
C LEU A 92 17.74 -10.58 -25.42
N ARG A 93 17.41 -9.41 -26.01
CA ARG A 93 16.50 -9.35 -27.17
C ARG A 93 17.02 -10.14 -28.35
N ASN A 94 18.33 -10.13 -28.59
CA ASN A 94 18.95 -10.91 -29.66
C ASN A 94 18.96 -12.40 -29.32
N GLU A 95 19.40 -12.76 -28.12
CA GLU A 95 19.54 -14.16 -27.68
C GLU A 95 18.20 -14.86 -27.38
N LEU A 96 17.09 -14.13 -27.24
CA LEU A 96 15.77 -14.68 -26.92
C LEU A 96 14.70 -14.34 -27.98
N ASN A 97 15.09 -13.82 -29.15
CA ASN A 97 14.17 -13.38 -30.20
C ASN A 97 13.18 -14.46 -30.68
N ASP A 98 13.59 -15.72 -30.66
CA ASP A 98 12.86 -16.91 -31.10
C ASP A 98 12.21 -17.68 -29.94
N SER A 99 12.43 -17.24 -28.70
CA SER A 99 11.97 -17.96 -27.51
C SER A 99 10.48 -17.74 -27.19
N GLY A 100 9.86 -16.69 -27.72
CA GLY A 100 8.51 -16.26 -27.32
C GLY A 100 8.45 -15.63 -25.92
N ILE A 101 9.60 -15.33 -25.30
CA ILE A 101 9.68 -14.59 -24.03
C ILE A 101 9.64 -13.09 -24.32
N GLN A 102 8.70 -12.39 -23.68
CA GLN A 102 8.58 -10.94 -23.79
C GLN A 102 9.55 -10.24 -22.84
N ILE A 103 10.43 -9.39 -23.37
CA ILE A 103 11.34 -8.59 -22.55
C ILE A 103 10.70 -7.23 -22.31
N VAL A 104 10.46 -6.91 -21.04
CA VAL A 104 10.06 -5.58 -20.59
C VAL A 104 11.27 -4.94 -19.92
N GLN A 105 11.72 -3.82 -20.47
CA GLN A 105 12.85 -3.08 -19.93
C GLN A 105 12.32 -1.76 -19.36
N GLU A 106 12.70 -1.46 -18.13
CA GLU A 106 12.40 -0.16 -17.53
C GLU A 106 13.15 0.98 -18.23
N ILE A 107 12.85 2.21 -17.84
CA ILE A 107 13.61 3.39 -18.26
C ILE A 107 15.03 3.28 -17.69
N PRO A 108 16.09 3.15 -18.52
CA PRO A 108 17.46 2.87 -18.04
C PRO A 108 18.01 3.88 -17.04
N ARG A 109 17.54 5.13 -17.10
CA ARG A 109 17.99 6.23 -16.23
C ARG A 109 17.41 6.16 -14.81
N LEU A 110 16.39 5.32 -14.55
CA LEU A 110 15.71 5.29 -13.26
C LEU A 110 16.61 4.86 -12.10
N ALA A 111 17.49 3.86 -12.30
CA ALA A 111 18.41 3.43 -11.25
C ALA A 111 19.31 4.58 -10.73
N GLU A 112 19.78 5.43 -11.64
CA GLU A 112 20.59 6.61 -11.31
C GLU A 112 19.73 7.69 -10.65
N ILE A 113 18.52 7.96 -11.17
CA ILE A 113 17.57 8.91 -10.57
C ILE A 113 17.23 8.50 -9.13
N TYR A 114 16.86 7.23 -8.91
CA TYR A 114 16.55 6.72 -7.58
C TYR A 114 17.74 6.86 -6.64
N THR A 115 18.96 6.59 -7.12
CA THR A 115 20.17 6.81 -6.34
C THR A 115 20.35 8.26 -5.95
N VAL A 116 20.14 9.21 -6.87
CA VAL A 116 20.19 10.63 -6.56
C VAL A 116 19.11 11.00 -5.54
N LEU A 117 17.89 10.48 -5.66
CA LEU A 117 16.83 10.75 -4.70
C LEU A 117 17.19 10.24 -3.29
N TYR A 118 17.72 9.02 -3.16
CA TYR A 118 18.11 8.45 -1.87
C TYR A 118 19.35 9.14 -1.27
N ARG A 119 20.41 9.32 -2.07
CA ARG A 119 21.73 9.78 -1.60
C ARG A 119 21.93 11.29 -1.68
N GLY A 120 21.14 11.98 -2.49
CA GLY A 120 21.23 13.43 -2.72
C GLY A 120 20.85 14.29 -1.51
N GLY A 121 20.29 13.68 -0.46
CA GLY A 121 20.00 14.37 0.80
C GLY A 121 18.82 15.34 0.68
N ARG A 122 18.90 16.50 1.35
CA ARG A 122 17.81 17.49 1.39
C ARG A 122 17.40 18.02 0.00
N PRO A 123 18.33 18.28 -0.95
CA PRO A 123 17.97 18.68 -2.32
C PRO A 123 17.00 17.75 -3.04
N SER A 124 17.00 16.45 -2.75
CA SER A 124 16.08 15.48 -3.36
C SER A 124 14.61 15.86 -3.16
N GLY A 125 14.25 16.46 -2.03
CA GLY A 125 12.89 16.94 -1.79
C GLY A 125 12.51 18.10 -2.72
N LYS A 126 13.45 19.01 -2.99
CA LYS A 126 13.24 20.13 -3.92
C LYS A 126 13.17 19.66 -5.37
N VAL A 127 13.97 18.67 -5.77
CA VAL A 127 13.87 17.99 -7.08
C VAL A 127 12.44 17.49 -7.31
N LEU A 128 11.90 16.70 -6.37
CA LEU A 128 10.54 16.15 -6.49
C LEU A 128 9.48 17.25 -6.56
N TYR A 129 9.64 18.31 -5.76
CA TYR A 129 8.73 19.46 -5.76
C TYR A 129 8.75 20.21 -7.09
N ASP A 130 9.93 20.51 -7.63
CA ASP A 130 10.07 21.27 -8.88
C ASP A 130 9.60 20.47 -10.10
N LEU A 131 9.85 19.15 -10.13
CA LEU A 131 9.24 18.24 -11.12
C LEU A 131 7.73 18.28 -11.07
N TRP A 132 7.16 18.12 -9.86
CA TRP A 132 5.71 18.16 -9.67
C TRP A 132 5.11 19.50 -10.10
N LYS A 133 5.77 20.63 -9.77
CA LYS A 133 5.38 22.00 -10.11
C LYS A 133 5.38 22.22 -11.63
N GLN A 134 6.30 21.58 -12.35
CA GLN A 134 6.37 21.61 -13.81
C GLN A 134 5.44 20.58 -14.48
N GLY A 135 4.55 19.94 -13.73
CA GLY A 135 3.53 19.04 -14.28
C GLY A 135 3.96 17.57 -14.41
N ALA A 136 5.15 17.19 -13.97
CA ALA A 136 5.61 15.81 -14.03
C ALA A 136 4.69 14.88 -13.23
N ARG A 137 4.16 13.83 -13.87
CA ARG A 137 3.36 12.76 -13.23
C ARG A 137 3.83 11.42 -13.75
N PHE A 138 3.73 10.38 -12.92
CA PHE A 138 4.04 8.99 -13.28
C PHE A 138 5.39 8.79 -14.00
N GLN A 139 6.43 9.54 -13.62
CA GLN A 139 7.74 9.55 -14.29
C GLN A 139 8.52 8.22 -14.25
N TYR A 140 8.00 7.20 -13.58
CA TYR A 140 8.55 5.84 -13.59
C TYR A 140 7.97 4.97 -14.72
N GLN A 141 6.95 5.46 -15.42
CA GLN A 141 6.31 4.80 -16.56
C GLN A 141 6.83 5.41 -17.86
N LYS A 142 7.15 4.56 -18.84
CA LYS A 142 7.84 4.96 -20.07
C LYS A 142 7.05 5.98 -20.89
N GLU A 143 5.72 5.89 -20.84
CA GLU A 143 4.79 6.75 -21.56
C GLU A 143 4.77 8.19 -21.03
N PHE A 144 5.13 8.38 -19.76
CA PHE A 144 5.07 9.69 -19.09
C PHE A 144 6.45 10.26 -18.77
N TYR A 145 7.52 9.48 -18.88
CA TYR A 145 8.87 9.89 -18.55
C TYR A 145 9.39 11.01 -19.47
N ASN A 146 9.86 12.10 -18.87
CA ASN A 146 10.43 13.23 -19.58
C ASN A 146 11.90 13.42 -19.18
N SER A 147 12.83 12.99 -20.03
CA SER A 147 14.27 13.08 -19.77
C SER A 147 14.79 14.51 -19.67
N GLU A 148 14.30 15.42 -20.51
CA GLU A 148 14.74 16.81 -20.55
C GLU A 148 14.37 17.52 -19.24
N LEU A 149 13.16 17.26 -18.74
CA LEU A 149 12.67 17.80 -17.48
C LEU A 149 13.50 17.29 -16.29
N TRP A 150 13.82 15.99 -16.27
CA TRP A 150 14.70 15.43 -15.23
C TRP A 150 16.09 16.07 -15.27
N GLU A 151 16.70 16.21 -16.44
CA GLU A 151 18.04 16.79 -16.57
C GLU A 151 18.05 18.28 -16.14
N ALA A 152 17.04 19.05 -16.55
CA ALA A 152 16.90 20.45 -16.16
C ALA A 152 16.77 20.60 -14.63
N VAL A 153 15.88 19.83 -13.99
CA VAL A 153 15.68 19.94 -12.54
C VAL A 153 16.88 19.40 -11.76
N LEU A 154 17.47 18.27 -12.19
CA LEU A 154 18.61 17.69 -11.49
C LEU A 154 19.84 18.59 -11.57
N SER A 155 20.14 19.16 -12.74
CA SER A 155 21.28 20.07 -12.92
C SER A 155 21.14 21.36 -12.11
N GLU A 156 19.90 21.86 -11.93
CA GLU A 156 19.63 23.03 -11.09
C GLU A 156 19.75 22.71 -9.59
N GLN A 157 19.20 21.58 -9.15
CA GLN A 157 19.03 21.29 -7.72
C GLN A 157 20.18 20.48 -7.11
N VAL A 158 20.96 19.75 -7.91
CA VAL A 158 21.96 18.79 -7.43
C VAL A 158 23.30 19.02 -8.12
N SER A 159 24.24 19.68 -7.43
CA SER A 159 25.54 20.07 -7.99
C SER A 159 26.54 18.92 -8.18
N ASN A 160 26.39 17.80 -7.49
CA ASN A 160 27.40 16.73 -7.42
C ASN A 160 26.87 15.35 -7.83
N ILE A 161 26.01 15.29 -8.86
CA ILE A 161 25.38 14.04 -9.33
C ILE A 161 26.41 12.94 -9.59
N SER A 162 27.51 13.24 -10.29
CA SER A 162 28.57 12.28 -10.60
C SER A 162 29.17 11.64 -9.35
N THR A 163 29.36 12.42 -8.29
CA THR A 163 29.89 11.93 -7.01
C THR A 163 28.86 11.06 -6.28
N ILE A 164 27.57 11.42 -6.34
CA ILE A 164 26.47 10.65 -5.73
C ILE A 164 26.34 9.25 -6.35
N LEU A 165 26.56 9.15 -7.67
CA LEU A 165 26.47 7.91 -8.43
C LEU A 165 27.70 7.00 -8.25
N ASN A 166 28.80 7.48 -7.68
CA ASN A 166 29.97 6.65 -7.41
C ASN A 166 29.74 5.70 -6.23
N PRO A 167 30.51 4.60 -6.14
CA PRO A 167 30.58 3.80 -4.92
C PRO A 167 31.01 4.67 -3.74
N LEU A 168 30.34 4.50 -2.60
CA LEU A 168 30.66 5.20 -1.37
C LEU A 168 31.64 4.36 -0.54
N SER A 169 32.50 5.04 0.23
CA SER A 169 33.27 4.36 1.26
C SER A 169 32.35 3.65 2.25
N ILE A 170 32.75 2.49 2.74
CA ILE A 170 32.02 1.75 3.77
C ILE A 170 31.91 2.54 5.09
N SER A 171 32.80 3.52 5.30
CA SER A 171 32.80 4.44 6.43
C SER A 171 32.01 5.73 6.16
N ALA A 172 31.50 5.93 4.95
CA ALA A 172 30.75 7.14 4.60
C ALA A 172 29.49 7.30 5.47
N THR A 173 29.18 8.56 5.79
CA THR A 173 27.92 8.94 6.40
C THR A 173 26.84 8.98 5.32
N LEU A 174 25.81 8.17 5.46
CA LEU A 174 24.68 8.05 4.53
C LEU A 174 23.51 8.95 4.97
N PRO A 175 22.73 9.52 4.04
CA PRO A 175 21.66 10.49 4.38
C PRO A 175 20.57 9.94 5.30
N TRP A 176 20.27 8.65 5.23
CA TRP A 176 19.23 7.97 6.02
C TRP A 176 19.70 7.47 7.38
N GLU A 177 20.96 7.67 7.78
CA GLU A 177 21.50 7.10 9.04
C GLU A 177 20.85 7.62 10.31
N HIS A 178 20.14 8.75 10.23
CA HIS A 178 19.34 9.27 11.33
C HIS A 178 18.04 8.46 11.55
N LEU A 179 17.71 7.54 10.64
CA LEU A 179 16.58 6.62 10.76
C LEU A 179 17.07 5.26 11.27
N ASP A 180 16.25 4.63 12.11
CA ASP A 180 16.55 3.32 12.69
C ASP A 180 15.72 2.23 11.99
N SER A 181 16.38 1.43 11.15
CA SER A 181 15.77 0.25 10.51
C SER A 181 15.84 -1.01 11.37
N GLY A 182 16.40 -0.91 12.58
CA GLY A 182 16.79 -2.02 13.42
C GLY A 182 18.13 -2.66 13.01
N ARG A 183 18.61 -2.45 11.78
CA ARG A 183 19.85 -3.09 11.29
C ARG A 183 21.09 -2.24 11.58
N SER A 184 22.12 -2.87 12.16
CA SER A 184 23.40 -2.19 12.38
C SER A 184 24.22 -2.09 11.09
N LYS A 185 25.01 -1.02 10.95
CA LYS A 185 25.96 -0.90 9.84
C LYS A 185 26.95 -2.06 9.80
N SER A 186 27.43 -2.53 10.94
CA SER A 186 28.36 -3.67 11.00
C SER A 186 27.76 -4.95 10.40
N SER A 187 26.51 -5.26 10.73
CA SER A 187 25.80 -6.42 10.16
C SER A 187 25.66 -6.30 8.64
N LEU A 188 25.34 -5.10 8.13
CA LEU A 188 25.23 -4.87 6.69
C LEU A 188 26.59 -5.00 5.98
N ARG A 189 27.69 -4.59 6.62
CA ARG A 189 29.05 -4.75 6.10
C ARG A 189 29.46 -6.21 6.01
N GLU A 190 29.19 -6.99 7.05
CA GLU A 190 29.48 -8.42 7.07
C GLU A 190 28.67 -9.16 6.00
N GLU A 191 27.39 -8.84 5.86
CA GLU A 191 26.54 -9.44 4.83
C GLU A 191 27.02 -9.09 3.42
N LYS A 192 27.48 -7.85 3.20
CA LYS A 192 28.11 -7.45 1.95
C LYS A 192 29.35 -8.28 1.67
N ASN A 193 30.28 -8.38 2.61
CA ASN A 193 31.52 -9.13 2.43
C ASN A 193 31.26 -10.59 2.06
N ARG A 194 30.33 -11.25 2.76
CA ARG A 194 29.91 -12.62 2.45
C ARG A 194 29.36 -12.75 1.02
N ALA A 195 28.52 -11.80 0.60
CA ALA A 195 27.97 -11.80 -0.75
C ALA A 195 29.05 -11.68 -1.83
N PHE A 196 30.06 -10.83 -1.63
CA PHE A 196 31.19 -10.71 -2.56
C PHE A 196 32.13 -11.93 -2.55
N GLN A 197 32.13 -12.71 -1.47
CA GLN A 197 32.87 -13.98 -1.37
C GLN A 197 32.08 -15.17 -1.94
N GLY A 198 30.84 -14.97 -2.37
CA GLY A 198 29.96 -16.06 -2.78
C GLY A 198 29.56 -16.99 -1.64
N GLU A 199 29.71 -16.55 -0.39
CA GLU A 199 29.39 -17.35 0.78
C GLU A 199 27.87 -17.49 0.91
N ILE A 200 27.43 -18.74 0.95
CA ILE A 200 26.03 -19.09 1.18
C ILE A 200 25.78 -19.06 2.67
N ASP A 201 24.82 -18.24 3.08
CA ASP A 201 24.30 -18.23 4.44
C ASP A 201 23.43 -19.49 4.64
N SER A 202 24.06 -20.53 5.19
CA SER A 202 23.52 -21.88 5.37
C SER A 202 22.32 -21.97 6.32
N GLU A 203 22.02 -20.89 7.06
CA GLU A 203 20.86 -20.79 7.95
C GLU A 203 19.61 -20.18 7.27
N ARG A 204 19.65 -19.88 5.96
CA ARG A 204 18.55 -19.25 5.17
C ARG A 204 17.41 -20.17 4.72
N GLY A 205 17.45 -21.45 5.14
CA GLY A 205 16.54 -22.53 4.70
C GLY A 205 15.15 -22.52 5.35
N GLU A 206 14.98 -21.87 6.50
CA GLU A 206 13.66 -21.60 7.08
C GLU A 206 13.27 -20.15 6.78
N MET A 207 11.99 -19.89 6.51
CA MET A 207 11.42 -18.53 6.39
C MET A 207 12.16 -17.61 7.35
N LEU A 208 12.78 -16.54 6.85
CA LEU A 208 13.45 -15.56 7.72
C LEU A 208 12.49 -15.27 8.87
N PRO A 209 12.86 -15.58 10.13
CA PRO A 209 12.18 -14.93 11.21
C PRO A 209 12.34 -13.45 10.93
N LEU A 210 11.22 -12.73 10.83
CA LEU A 210 11.18 -11.26 10.76
C LEU A 210 12.33 -10.73 11.62
N GLY A 211 13.30 -10.01 11.06
CA GLY A 211 14.34 -9.33 11.81
C GLY A 211 15.58 -10.08 12.34
N ARG A 212 16.08 -11.10 11.63
CA ARG A 212 17.53 -11.36 11.66
C ARG A 212 18.32 -10.18 11.09
N GLY A 213 19.47 -9.86 11.69
CA GLY A 213 20.23 -8.64 11.40
C GLY A 213 19.70 -7.38 12.11
N ILE A 214 18.59 -7.49 12.86
CA ILE A 214 18.13 -6.44 13.75
C ILE A 214 18.93 -6.50 15.05
N SER A 215 19.70 -5.44 15.31
CA SER A 215 20.59 -5.28 16.46
C SER A 215 19.87 -4.81 17.73
N ARG A 216 18.69 -4.20 17.58
CA ARG A 216 17.88 -3.66 18.68
C ARG A 216 17.15 -4.77 19.44
N ARG A 217 17.36 -4.81 20.75
CA ARG A 217 16.71 -5.79 21.66
C ARG A 217 15.19 -5.68 21.65
N GLU A 218 14.66 -4.48 21.49
CA GLU A 218 13.21 -4.19 21.48
C GLU A 218 12.52 -4.91 20.32
N PHE A 219 13.14 -4.90 19.14
CA PHE A 219 12.66 -5.61 17.96
C PHE A 219 12.92 -7.11 18.07
N GLN A 220 14.08 -7.53 18.58
CA GLN A 220 14.38 -8.96 18.80
C GLN A 220 13.33 -9.64 19.69
N ASN A 221 12.89 -8.97 20.75
CA ASN A 221 11.84 -9.48 21.64
C ASN A 221 10.47 -9.59 20.95
N LEU A 222 10.12 -8.64 20.08
CA LEU A 222 8.88 -8.70 19.29
C LEU A 222 8.90 -9.87 18.29
N ILE A 223 10.05 -10.09 17.67
CA ILE A 223 10.29 -11.16 16.72
C ILE A 223 10.18 -12.52 17.42
N GLN A 224 10.90 -12.71 18.52
CA GLN A 224 10.83 -13.95 19.30
C GLN A 224 9.40 -14.27 19.72
N ARG A 225 8.62 -13.26 20.11
CA ARG A 225 7.17 -13.41 20.41
C ARG A 225 6.34 -13.82 19.19
N SER A 226 6.66 -13.31 18.00
CA SER A 226 5.93 -13.67 16.77
C SER A 226 6.24 -15.10 16.33
N LEU A 227 7.49 -15.55 16.47
CA LEU A 227 7.92 -16.92 16.19
C LEU A 227 7.33 -17.93 17.18
N SER A 228 7.34 -17.60 18.47
CA SER A 228 6.72 -18.45 19.49
C SER A 228 5.20 -18.54 19.35
N ALA A 229 4.52 -17.52 18.81
CA ALA A 229 3.10 -17.56 18.50
C ALA A 229 2.75 -18.33 17.21
N SER A 230 3.72 -18.53 16.30
CA SER A 230 3.55 -19.23 15.02
C SER A 230 4.01 -20.69 15.04
N ALA A 231 4.40 -21.22 16.21
CA ALA A 231 4.69 -22.64 16.45
C ALA A 231 3.43 -23.56 16.40
N ILE A 232 2.39 -23.17 15.66
CA ILE A 232 1.34 -24.08 15.19
C ILE A 232 1.76 -24.53 13.80
N SER A 233 2.31 -25.74 13.75
CA SER A 233 2.82 -26.42 12.55
C SER A 233 1.90 -26.25 11.34
N TYR A 234 2.40 -25.60 10.29
CA TYR A 234 1.88 -25.77 8.94
C TYR A 234 2.43 -27.10 8.40
N GLU A 235 1.62 -28.15 8.41
CA GLU A 235 1.87 -29.29 7.55
C GLU A 235 1.60 -28.85 6.09
N SER A 236 2.65 -28.82 5.28
CA SER A 236 2.51 -28.73 3.83
C SER A 236 1.62 -29.88 3.34
N PRO A 237 0.64 -29.65 2.44
CA PRO A 237 -0.12 -30.75 1.87
C PRO A 237 0.84 -31.66 1.12
N GLY A 238 1.01 -32.88 1.62
CA GLY A 238 1.80 -33.91 0.94
C GLY A 238 1.21 -34.16 -0.44
N VAL A 239 2.09 -34.25 -1.44
CA VAL A 239 1.77 -34.74 -2.77
C VAL A 239 1.36 -36.21 -2.62
N ASP A 240 0.06 -36.51 -2.65
CA ASP A 240 -0.44 -37.87 -2.71
C ASP A 240 -0.20 -38.43 -4.11
N SER A 241 0.93 -39.12 -4.28
CA SER A 241 1.20 -39.94 -5.45
C SER A 241 0.55 -41.31 -5.29
N LYS A 242 -0.71 -41.48 -5.70
CA LYS A 242 -1.26 -42.84 -5.98
C LYS A 242 -2.12 -42.86 -7.24
N ARG A 243 -1.66 -43.69 -8.18
CA ARG A 243 -2.32 -44.15 -9.40
C ARG A 243 -3.66 -44.81 -9.05
N ASP A 244 -4.72 -44.43 -9.76
CA ASP A 244 -5.96 -45.19 -9.83
C ASP A 244 -5.82 -46.29 -10.88
N THR A 245 -5.97 -47.54 -10.43
CA THR A 245 -6.37 -48.67 -11.29
C THR A 245 -7.60 -49.30 -10.63
N ASN A 246 -8.70 -49.32 -11.37
CA ASN A 246 -9.99 -49.91 -11.03
C ASN A 246 -9.86 -51.36 -10.52
N GLU A 247 -10.60 -51.72 -9.47
CA GLU A 247 -11.64 -52.78 -9.51
C GLU A 247 -12.31 -53.08 -8.14
N THR A 248 -13.65 -53.15 -8.19
CA THR A 248 -14.62 -54.01 -7.48
C THR A 248 -14.80 -54.00 -5.94
N THR A 249 -16.00 -53.54 -5.55
CA THR A 249 -16.87 -53.90 -4.40
C THR A 249 -16.29 -54.63 -3.18
N SER A 250 -16.41 -54.01 -2.00
CA SER A 250 -17.13 -54.62 -0.86
C SER A 250 -17.37 -53.62 0.27
N THR A 251 -18.59 -53.69 0.80
CA THR A 251 -19.14 -52.93 1.93
C THR A 251 -18.56 -53.39 3.26
N ILE A 252 -17.75 -52.56 3.92
CA ILE A 252 -17.60 -52.58 5.39
C ILE A 252 -17.40 -51.13 5.87
N LYS A 253 -18.41 -50.58 6.57
CA LYS A 253 -18.26 -49.35 7.36
C LYS A 253 -17.55 -49.68 8.68
N TYR A 254 -16.31 -49.24 8.84
CA TYR A 254 -15.72 -49.02 10.15
C TYR A 254 -15.44 -47.52 10.33
N GLY A 255 -16.11 -46.95 11.33
CA GLY A 255 -16.11 -45.52 11.60
C GLY A 255 -14.76 -45.02 12.10
N ARG A 256 -14.21 -44.00 11.42
CA ARG A 256 -13.39 -42.99 12.10
C ARG A 256 -14.34 -42.10 12.90
N ARG A 257 -14.24 -42.12 14.23
CA ARG A 257 -14.79 -41.06 15.09
C ARG A 257 -14.40 -39.72 14.46
N GLY A 258 -15.38 -38.97 13.96
CA GLY A 258 -15.16 -37.60 13.52
C GLY A 258 -14.52 -36.87 14.69
N LYS A 259 -13.27 -36.42 14.52
CA LYS A 259 -12.59 -35.57 15.50
C LYS A 259 -13.55 -34.41 15.72
N LYS A 260 -14.21 -34.33 16.89
CA LYS A 260 -15.05 -33.19 17.25
C LYS A 260 -14.16 -31.98 17.08
N ARG A 261 -14.40 -31.21 16.02
CA ARG A 261 -13.79 -29.91 15.83
C ARG A 261 -14.24 -29.15 17.07
N GLN A 262 -13.34 -28.97 18.04
CA GLN A 262 -13.64 -28.14 19.21
C GLN A 262 -14.03 -26.79 18.63
N THR A 263 -15.32 -26.52 18.63
CA THR A 263 -15.83 -25.21 18.28
C THR A 263 -15.21 -24.30 19.33
N PRO A 264 -14.36 -23.32 18.97
CA PRO A 264 -13.81 -22.41 19.95
C PRO A 264 -14.97 -21.87 20.77
N THR A 265 -14.89 -21.95 22.10
CA THR A 265 -15.90 -21.35 22.98
C THR A 265 -16.13 -19.94 22.49
N ALA A 266 -17.37 -19.61 22.11
CA ALA A 266 -17.67 -18.33 21.50
C ALA A 266 -17.28 -17.24 22.49
N VAL A 267 -16.21 -16.49 22.16
CA VAL A 267 -15.77 -15.36 22.98
C VAL A 267 -16.95 -14.40 23.01
N ILE A 268 -17.51 -14.18 24.19
CA ILE A 268 -18.54 -13.16 24.38
C ILE A 268 -17.88 -11.84 23.99
N LYS A 269 -18.49 -11.14 23.05
CA LYS A 269 -17.94 -9.93 22.46
C LYS A 269 -18.91 -8.78 22.67
N ARG A 270 -18.37 -7.59 22.87
CA ARG A 270 -19.10 -6.33 22.78
C ARG A 270 -18.61 -5.54 21.58
N ARG A 271 -19.50 -4.80 20.95
CA ARG A 271 -19.14 -3.85 19.91
C ARG A 271 -19.00 -2.46 20.53
N ILE A 272 -17.98 -1.72 20.11
CA ILE A 272 -17.74 -0.34 20.56
C ILE A 272 -17.65 0.53 19.31
N ARG A 273 -18.54 1.52 19.21
CA ARG A 273 -18.44 2.58 18.22
C ARG A 273 -17.48 3.65 18.71
N VAL A 274 -16.63 4.13 17.82
CA VAL A 274 -15.59 5.10 18.13
C VAL A 274 -15.68 6.22 17.12
N ARG A 275 -15.68 7.46 17.60
CA ARG A 275 -15.51 8.66 16.78
C ARG A 275 -14.09 9.17 16.94
N TYR A 276 -13.42 9.44 15.83
CA TYR A 276 -12.06 9.93 15.82
C TYR A 276 -11.86 11.10 14.84
N SER A 277 -10.81 11.89 15.09
CA SER A 277 -10.35 12.95 14.19
C SER A 277 -9.23 12.45 13.27
N LYS A 278 -9.09 13.12 12.12
CA LYS A 278 -8.02 12.99 11.14
C LYS A 278 -7.74 14.39 10.59
N VAL A 279 -6.91 15.16 11.30
CA VAL A 279 -6.66 16.59 11.05
C VAL A 279 -5.16 16.87 10.88
N GLY A 280 -4.79 18.12 10.55
CA GLY A 280 -3.39 18.49 10.33
C GLY A 280 -2.75 17.68 9.21
N LEU A 281 -1.51 17.22 9.40
CA LEU A 281 -0.82 16.38 8.42
C LEU A 281 -1.44 14.98 8.28
N ALA A 282 -2.18 14.49 9.28
CA ALA A 282 -2.84 13.18 9.23
C ALA A 282 -3.91 13.09 8.12
N ARG A 283 -4.40 14.23 7.60
CA ARG A 283 -5.32 14.26 6.45
C ARG A 283 -4.76 13.59 5.19
N PHE A 284 -3.43 13.47 5.09
CA PHE A 284 -2.76 12.81 3.96
C PHE A 284 -2.62 11.30 4.13
N PHE A 285 -2.92 10.72 5.30
CA PHE A 285 -2.99 9.27 5.43
C PHE A 285 -4.11 8.71 4.56
N SER A 286 -3.77 7.69 3.78
CA SER A 286 -4.74 6.91 3.01
C SER A 286 -5.57 6.02 3.94
N TYR A 287 -6.63 5.41 3.39
CA TYR A 287 -7.39 4.41 4.13
C TYR A 287 -6.52 3.25 4.62
N ILE A 288 -5.57 2.78 3.80
CA ILE A 288 -4.64 1.69 4.15
C ILE A 288 -3.77 2.11 5.34
N ASP A 289 -3.27 3.34 5.35
CA ASP A 289 -2.47 3.86 6.46
C ASP A 289 -3.29 3.91 7.75
N ILE A 290 -4.54 4.39 7.70
CA ILE A 290 -5.44 4.44 8.85
C ILE A 290 -5.68 3.03 9.42
N THR A 291 -5.92 2.04 8.57
CA THR A 291 -6.09 0.65 9.04
C THR A 291 -4.84 0.13 9.75
N GLY A 292 -3.65 0.41 9.21
CA GLY A 292 -2.38 0.01 9.80
C GLY A 292 -2.06 0.76 11.11
N ILE A 293 -2.40 2.05 11.19
CA ILE A 293 -2.23 2.86 12.40
C ILE A 293 -3.08 2.31 13.54
N PHE A 294 -4.38 2.07 13.30
CA PHE A 294 -5.26 1.53 14.33
C PHE A 294 -4.87 0.10 14.73
N ASP A 295 -4.50 -0.77 13.79
CA ASP A 295 -4.02 -2.11 14.13
C ASP A 295 -2.82 -2.05 15.07
N ARG A 296 -1.79 -1.25 14.73
CA ARG A 296 -0.61 -1.06 15.57
C ARG A 296 -0.94 -0.44 16.92
N ALA A 297 -1.73 0.63 16.96
CA ALA A 297 -2.09 1.32 18.19
C ALA A 297 -2.88 0.41 19.15
N ILE A 298 -3.84 -0.36 18.64
CA ILE A 298 -4.62 -1.33 19.43
C ILE A 298 -3.72 -2.42 20.02
N ARG A 299 -2.78 -2.94 19.23
CA ARG A 299 -1.81 -3.95 19.71
C ARG A 299 -0.88 -3.39 20.78
N LEU A 300 -0.37 -2.16 20.60
CA LEU A 300 0.49 -1.49 21.58
C LEU A 300 -0.27 -1.19 22.88
N ALA A 301 -1.51 -0.73 22.77
CA ALA A 301 -2.41 -0.47 23.91
C ALA A 301 -2.90 -1.77 24.60
N LYS A 302 -2.64 -2.94 24.01
CA LYS A 302 -3.09 -4.25 24.50
C LYS A 302 -4.60 -4.31 24.71
N ILE A 303 -5.36 -3.69 23.82
CA ILE A 303 -6.82 -3.75 23.84
C ILE A 303 -7.25 -5.10 23.23
N PRO A 304 -8.12 -5.87 23.90
CA PRO A 304 -8.46 -7.23 23.50
C PRO A 304 -9.48 -7.27 22.36
N VAL A 305 -9.12 -6.69 21.20
CA VAL A 305 -9.93 -6.74 19.97
C VAL A 305 -9.88 -8.16 19.39
N VAL A 306 -11.04 -8.69 19.02
CA VAL A 306 -11.21 -10.04 18.49
C VAL A 306 -10.56 -10.15 17.11
N GLU A 307 -9.90 -11.29 16.83
CA GLU A 307 -9.30 -11.56 15.53
C GLU A 307 -10.28 -12.24 14.55
N SER A 308 -10.02 -12.07 13.26
CA SER A 308 -10.73 -12.77 12.19
C SER A 308 -10.34 -14.27 12.15
N GLN A 309 -11.24 -15.10 11.63
CA GLN A 309 -11.05 -16.56 11.54
C GLN A 309 -10.38 -17.00 10.22
N GLY A 310 -9.80 -16.05 9.46
CA GLY A 310 -9.14 -16.32 8.19
C GLY A 310 -7.69 -16.80 8.35
N LYS A 311 -7.07 -17.25 7.25
CA LYS A 311 -5.64 -17.66 7.23
C LYS A 311 -4.71 -16.55 7.73
N LYS A 312 -5.02 -15.29 7.40
CA LYS A 312 -4.38 -14.10 7.97
C LYS A 312 -5.28 -13.55 9.07
N LYS A 313 -4.85 -13.69 10.32
CA LYS A 313 -5.58 -13.13 11.47
C LYS A 313 -5.43 -11.61 11.48
N THR A 314 -6.55 -10.91 11.35
CA THR A 314 -6.64 -9.45 11.40
C THR A 314 -7.58 -9.04 12.53
N LEU A 315 -7.36 -7.87 13.12
CA LEU A 315 -8.28 -7.35 14.12
C LEU A 315 -9.63 -7.05 13.47
N LYS A 316 -10.73 -7.40 14.16
CA LYS A 316 -12.09 -7.11 13.69
C LYS A 316 -12.44 -5.65 13.95
N ILE A 317 -12.13 -4.83 12.96
CA ILE A 317 -12.46 -3.41 12.90
C ILE A 317 -13.35 -3.19 11.67
N SER A 318 -14.47 -2.49 11.85
CA SER A 318 -15.35 -2.08 10.76
C SER A 318 -15.30 -0.57 10.64
N TYR A 319 -14.72 -0.08 9.55
CA TYR A 319 -14.62 1.35 9.29
C TYR A 319 -15.89 1.88 8.63
N GLY A 320 -16.22 3.16 8.88
CA GLY A 320 -17.26 3.87 8.15
C GLY A 320 -16.83 4.27 6.73
N MET A 321 -17.55 5.24 6.16
CA MET A 321 -17.26 5.73 4.81
C MET A 321 -15.85 6.32 4.72
N PRO A 322 -15.00 5.89 3.77
CA PRO A 322 -13.63 6.37 3.66
C PRO A 322 -13.58 7.87 3.37
N LEU A 323 -12.60 8.55 3.98
CA LEU A 323 -12.31 9.95 3.74
C LEU A 323 -11.27 10.10 2.60
N PRO A 324 -11.51 10.93 1.58
CA PRO A 324 -10.52 11.19 0.54
C PRO A 324 -9.20 11.75 1.11
N ALA A 325 -8.08 11.42 0.47
CA ALA A 325 -6.77 11.94 0.85
C ALA A 325 -6.72 13.47 0.69
N GLY A 326 -6.09 14.16 1.65
CA GLY A 326 -6.01 15.63 1.67
C GLY A 326 -7.17 16.31 2.41
N ILE A 327 -8.26 15.58 2.70
CA ILE A 327 -9.41 16.10 3.45
C ILE A 327 -9.25 15.79 4.94
N ALA A 328 -9.48 16.79 5.78
CA ALA A 328 -9.49 16.64 7.23
C ALA A 328 -10.86 16.15 7.74
N SER A 329 -10.93 15.60 8.94
CA SER A 329 -12.22 15.25 9.54
C SER A 329 -12.18 15.22 11.07
N ILE A 330 -13.30 15.54 11.70
CA ILE A 330 -13.56 15.33 13.13
C ILE A 330 -14.74 14.39 13.38
N ALA A 331 -15.26 13.78 12.32
CA ALA A 331 -16.45 12.95 12.34
C ALA A 331 -16.19 11.61 11.63
N GLU A 332 -15.03 11.01 11.85
CA GLU A 332 -14.76 9.65 11.38
C GLU A 332 -15.23 8.62 12.38
N TYR A 333 -15.73 7.49 11.89
CA TYR A 333 -16.26 6.43 12.74
C TYR A 333 -15.65 5.07 12.41
N LEU A 334 -15.47 4.26 13.45
CA LEU A 334 -15.16 2.84 13.33
C LEU A 334 -15.86 2.06 14.45
N ASP A 335 -16.12 0.78 14.21
CA ASP A 335 -16.64 -0.15 15.18
C ASP A 335 -15.58 -1.22 15.50
N LEU A 336 -15.34 -1.46 16.79
CA LEU A 336 -14.42 -2.50 17.30
C LEU A 336 -15.22 -3.67 17.88
N GLU A 337 -14.87 -4.91 17.54
CA GLU A 337 -15.34 -6.09 18.29
C GLU A 337 -14.33 -6.46 19.37
N VAL A 338 -14.70 -6.29 20.64
CA VAL A 338 -13.80 -6.48 21.79
C VAL A 338 -14.29 -7.61 22.69
N ALA A 339 -13.36 -8.44 23.19
CA ALA A 339 -13.69 -9.51 24.12
C ALA A 339 -14.24 -8.97 25.44
N LEU A 340 -15.27 -9.61 25.99
CA LEU A 340 -15.84 -9.27 27.30
C LEU A 340 -14.86 -9.64 28.43
N GLY A 341 -14.85 -8.87 29.51
CA GLY A 341 -14.12 -9.22 30.75
C GLY A 341 -13.09 -8.20 31.23
N LYS A 342 -12.72 -7.21 30.42
CA LYS A 342 -11.87 -6.10 30.85
C LYS A 342 -12.60 -4.77 30.68
N GLU A 343 -12.58 -3.94 31.71
CA GLU A 343 -12.96 -2.54 31.60
C GLU A 343 -11.93 -1.81 30.74
N ILE A 344 -12.41 -1.02 29.78
CA ILE A 344 -11.56 -0.42 28.74
C ILE A 344 -11.93 1.04 28.66
N GLU A 345 -11.02 1.87 29.13
CA GLU A 345 -10.99 3.30 28.87
C GLU A 345 -10.31 3.53 27.52
N LEU A 346 -11.12 3.41 26.45
CA LEU A 346 -10.60 3.28 25.09
C LEU A 346 -9.82 4.53 24.66
N LYS A 347 -10.30 5.70 25.03
CA LYS A 347 -9.73 6.99 24.64
C LYS A 347 -8.36 7.19 25.29
N GLU A 348 -8.26 6.95 26.59
CA GLU A 348 -7.07 7.10 27.43
C GLU A 348 -6.00 6.06 27.06
N GLN A 349 -6.43 4.84 26.69
CA GLN A 349 -5.52 3.77 26.30
C GLN A 349 -5.03 3.89 24.85
N LEU A 350 -5.83 4.38 23.90
CA LEU A 350 -5.44 4.47 22.48
C LEU A 350 -4.71 5.76 22.12
N ASN A 351 -5.17 6.92 22.61
CA ASN A 351 -4.63 8.22 22.19
C ASN A 351 -3.11 8.35 22.35
N PRO A 352 -2.45 7.80 23.39
CA PRO A 352 -0.99 7.84 23.52
C PRO A 352 -0.21 7.15 22.39
N TYR A 353 -0.85 6.22 21.67
CA TYR A 353 -0.24 5.46 20.56
C TYR A 353 -0.69 5.92 19.18
N LEU A 354 -1.60 6.89 19.10
CA LEU A 354 -2.05 7.47 17.84
C LEU A 354 -1.12 8.64 17.44
N PRO A 355 -0.83 8.80 16.14
CA PRO A 355 0.00 9.92 15.67
C PRO A 355 -0.74 11.25 15.80
N GLU A 356 0.03 12.34 15.79
CA GLU A 356 -0.53 13.70 15.77
C GLU A 356 -1.57 13.86 14.66
N GLY A 357 -2.69 14.49 15.01
CA GLY A 357 -3.83 14.67 14.11
C GLY A 357 -4.81 13.51 14.06
N ILE A 358 -4.52 12.36 14.70
CA ILE A 358 -5.49 11.28 14.90
C ILE A 358 -5.79 11.13 16.38
N GLN A 359 -7.03 11.36 16.78
CA GLN A 359 -7.45 11.23 18.18
C GLN A 359 -8.82 10.60 18.30
N ILE A 360 -8.97 9.68 19.24
CA ILE A 360 -10.27 9.25 19.72
C ILE A 360 -10.94 10.42 20.44
N LEU A 361 -12.07 10.86 19.90
CA LEU A 361 -12.85 11.96 20.46
C LEU A 361 -13.85 11.42 21.47
N GLN A 362 -14.55 10.35 21.09
CA GLN A 362 -15.65 9.76 21.85
C GLN A 362 -15.82 8.28 21.48
N TYR A 363 -16.41 7.48 22.37
CA TYR A 363 -16.79 6.10 22.09
C TYR A 363 -18.05 5.70 22.86
N LYS A 364 -18.82 4.73 22.35
CA LYS A 364 -20.01 4.16 23.00
C LYS A 364 -20.11 2.66 22.73
N GLY A 365 -20.68 1.91 23.68
CA GLY A 365 -21.05 0.52 23.46
C GLY A 365 -22.22 0.40 22.48
N ILE A 366 -22.17 -0.60 21.61
CA ILE A 366 -23.27 -1.02 20.73
C ILE A 366 -23.91 -2.25 21.38
N PHE A 367 -25.19 -2.15 21.73
CA PHE A 367 -25.90 -3.17 22.52
C PHE A 367 -26.87 -4.01 21.66
N ARG A 368 -27.20 -3.53 20.45
CA ARG A 368 -28.10 -4.23 19.54
C ARG A 368 -27.41 -4.62 18.24
N LYS A 369 -28.09 -5.46 17.45
CA LYS A 369 -27.65 -5.78 16.09
C LYS A 369 -27.93 -4.56 15.20
N VAL A 370 -26.97 -3.65 15.13
CA VAL A 370 -27.04 -2.48 14.25
C VAL A 370 -26.48 -2.81 12.85
N PRO A 371 -26.99 -2.17 11.79
CA PRO A 371 -26.38 -2.26 10.46
C PRO A 371 -24.98 -1.64 10.46
N SER A 372 -24.23 -1.87 9.37
CA SER A 372 -22.86 -1.34 9.25
C SER A 372 -22.85 0.19 9.19
N LEU A 373 -21.78 0.82 9.70
CA LEU A 373 -21.59 2.27 9.62
C LEU A 373 -21.75 2.80 8.18
N ALA A 374 -21.12 2.12 7.22
CA ALA A 374 -21.17 2.53 5.82
C ALA A 374 -22.58 2.46 5.20
N SER A 375 -23.43 1.55 5.68
CA SER A 375 -24.79 1.38 5.14
C SER A 375 -25.84 2.32 5.72
N VAL A 376 -25.59 2.94 6.88
CA VAL A 376 -26.60 3.77 7.56
C VAL A 376 -26.41 5.26 7.30
N VAL A 377 -25.16 5.71 7.15
CA VAL A 377 -24.87 7.13 6.89
C VAL A 377 -25.39 7.49 5.50
N ASN A 378 -26.30 8.45 5.45
CA ASN A 378 -26.93 8.91 4.21
C ASN A 378 -26.71 10.41 3.94
N GLN A 379 -26.04 11.13 4.85
CA GLN A 379 -25.63 12.52 4.65
C GLN A 379 -24.30 12.81 5.33
N VAL A 380 -23.49 13.67 4.73
CA VAL A 380 -22.24 14.19 5.30
C VAL A 380 -22.15 15.70 5.18
N THR A 381 -21.50 16.33 6.15
CA THR A 381 -21.30 17.78 6.16
C THR A 381 -19.81 18.08 6.12
N TYR A 382 -19.44 19.00 5.23
CA TYR A 382 -18.10 19.55 5.11
C TYR A 382 -18.11 21.03 5.44
N GLU A 383 -17.10 21.48 6.17
CA GLU A 383 -16.69 22.88 6.22
C GLU A 383 -15.52 23.08 5.26
N VAL A 384 -15.60 24.13 4.46
CA VAL A 384 -14.60 24.49 3.46
C VAL A 384 -14.19 25.93 3.68
N LYS A 385 -12.92 26.13 4.04
CA LYS A 385 -12.34 27.47 4.15
C LYS A 385 -11.74 27.87 2.82
N LEU A 386 -12.29 28.93 2.24
CA LEU A 386 -11.83 29.53 1.00
C LEU A 386 -10.50 30.28 1.22
N PRO A 387 -9.58 30.27 0.24
CA PRO A 387 -8.30 30.98 0.37
C PRO A 387 -8.45 32.51 0.33
N GLU A 388 -9.49 33.00 -0.35
CA GLU A 388 -9.81 34.42 -0.52
C GLU A 388 -11.32 34.61 -0.63
N ALA A 389 -11.79 35.85 -0.41
CA ALA A 389 -13.17 36.21 -0.68
C ALA A 389 -13.38 36.32 -2.20
N GLY A 390 -14.54 35.89 -2.69
CA GLY A 390 -14.84 35.93 -4.14
C GLY A 390 -16.08 35.14 -4.55
N LEU A 391 -16.52 34.21 -3.71
CA LEU A 391 -17.82 33.56 -3.85
C LEU A 391 -18.90 34.37 -3.12
N SER A 392 -20.02 34.61 -3.79
CA SER A 392 -21.20 35.29 -3.26
C SER A 392 -22.37 34.32 -3.08
N GLN A 393 -23.34 34.69 -2.23
CA GLN A 393 -24.54 33.86 -2.03
C GLN A 393 -25.32 33.66 -3.35
N SER A 394 -25.43 34.69 -4.20
CA SER A 394 -26.11 34.57 -5.50
C SER A 394 -25.50 33.48 -6.40
N GLN A 395 -24.17 33.34 -6.42
CA GLN A 395 -23.51 32.31 -7.24
C GLN A 395 -23.75 30.90 -6.69
N ILE A 396 -23.89 30.77 -5.38
CA ILE A 396 -24.27 29.51 -4.73
C ILE A 396 -25.71 29.17 -5.09
N ASP A 397 -26.61 30.15 -4.99
CA ASP A 397 -28.02 29.99 -5.32
C ASP A 397 -28.19 29.62 -6.81
N ASP A 398 -27.45 30.26 -7.71
CA ASP A 398 -27.42 29.95 -9.14
C ASP A 398 -26.91 28.52 -9.40
N TRP A 399 -25.89 28.06 -8.65
CA TRP A 399 -25.38 26.69 -8.75
C TRP A 399 -26.41 25.67 -8.21
N LEU A 400 -27.05 25.98 -7.09
CA LEU A 400 -28.10 25.15 -6.51
C LEU A 400 -29.37 25.14 -7.37
N ALA A 401 -29.63 26.19 -8.15
CA ALA A 401 -30.80 26.26 -9.05
C ALA A 401 -30.64 25.42 -10.33
N GLN A 402 -29.44 24.93 -10.65
CA GLN A 402 -29.24 24.01 -11.77
C GLN A 402 -29.94 22.67 -11.50
N ASP A 403 -30.58 22.11 -12.53
CA ASP A 403 -31.23 20.79 -12.45
C ASP A 403 -30.18 19.67 -12.40
N GLU A 404 -29.10 19.81 -13.17
CA GLU A 404 -28.06 18.81 -13.33
C GLU A 404 -26.68 19.45 -13.41
N VAL A 405 -25.69 18.84 -12.75
CA VAL A 405 -24.28 19.22 -12.89
C VAL A 405 -23.48 17.96 -13.20
N TRP A 406 -22.96 17.84 -14.42
CA TRP A 406 -22.24 16.65 -14.89
C TRP A 406 -20.72 16.80 -14.75
N ILE A 407 -20.09 15.77 -14.19
CA ILE A 407 -18.63 15.69 -13.99
C ILE A 407 -18.05 14.46 -14.66
N GLU A 408 -16.90 14.67 -15.29
CA GLU A 408 -16.10 13.64 -15.93
C GLU A 408 -15.20 12.94 -14.91
N ARG A 409 -15.42 11.63 -14.68
CA ARG A 409 -14.55 10.81 -13.84
C ARG A 409 -13.68 9.89 -14.71
N PRO A 410 -12.34 10.00 -14.67
CA PRO A 410 -11.49 9.02 -15.33
C PRO A 410 -11.67 7.66 -14.69
N VAL A 411 -11.83 6.63 -15.52
CA VAL A 411 -11.86 5.22 -15.11
C VAL A 411 -10.72 4.48 -15.82
N LYS A 412 -10.53 3.18 -15.51
CA LYS A 412 -9.44 2.40 -16.13
C LYS A 412 -9.44 2.48 -17.66
N GLU A 413 -10.62 2.54 -18.27
CA GLU A 413 -10.80 2.66 -19.72
C GLU A 413 -11.82 3.79 -20.00
N GLY A 414 -11.31 4.95 -20.43
CA GLY A 414 -12.12 6.10 -20.79
C GLY A 414 -12.60 6.93 -19.60
N VAL A 415 -13.75 7.57 -19.79
CA VAL A 415 -14.33 8.56 -18.87
C VAL A 415 -15.77 8.17 -18.57
N LYS A 416 -16.16 8.26 -17.30
CA LYS A 416 -17.52 8.07 -16.83
C LYS A 416 -18.13 9.42 -16.45
N GLN A 417 -19.27 9.75 -17.04
CA GLN A 417 -20.06 10.91 -16.64
C GLN A 417 -20.82 10.60 -15.34
N VAL A 418 -20.81 11.55 -14.41
CA VAL A 418 -21.57 11.47 -13.15
C VAL A 418 -22.25 12.81 -12.88
N GLU A 419 -23.56 12.76 -12.77
CA GLU A 419 -24.40 13.86 -12.28
C GLU A 419 -24.17 14.02 -10.77
N ILE A 420 -23.77 15.21 -10.31
CA ILE A 420 -23.41 15.47 -8.90
C ILE A 420 -24.40 16.37 -8.16
N ARG A 421 -25.21 17.20 -8.85
CA ARG A 421 -26.14 18.16 -8.25
C ARG A 421 -27.19 17.44 -7.42
N SER A 422 -27.69 16.30 -7.87
CA SER A 422 -28.72 15.53 -7.14
C SER A 422 -28.25 15.01 -5.77
N TYR A 423 -26.94 15.01 -5.49
CA TYR A 423 -26.39 14.63 -4.19
C TYR A 423 -26.12 15.83 -3.28
N VAL A 424 -26.08 17.05 -3.78
CA VAL A 424 -25.84 18.23 -2.92
C VAL A 424 -27.17 18.69 -2.33
N ASP A 425 -27.25 18.64 -1.01
CA ASP A 425 -28.42 19.04 -0.24
C ASP A 425 -28.49 20.57 -0.15
N ASP A 426 -27.41 21.18 0.31
CA ASP A 426 -27.36 22.60 0.64
C ASP A 426 -25.91 23.10 0.70
N ILE A 427 -25.72 24.39 0.44
CA ILE A 427 -24.45 25.11 0.54
C ILE A 427 -24.71 26.45 1.22
N LEU A 428 -24.12 26.66 2.40
CA LEU A 428 -24.25 27.89 3.18
C LEU A 428 -22.92 28.63 3.22
N LEU A 429 -22.93 29.94 2.97
CA LEU A 429 -21.75 30.80 3.03
C LEU A 429 -21.79 31.73 4.24
N GLU A 430 -20.75 31.63 5.08
CA GLU A 430 -20.51 32.53 6.19
C GLU A 430 -19.11 33.16 6.04
N GLY A 431 -19.07 34.36 5.45
CA GLY A 431 -17.83 35.08 5.18
C GLY A 431 -16.96 34.35 4.15
N THR A 432 -15.96 33.60 4.60
CA THR A 432 -15.07 32.78 3.73
C THR A 432 -15.18 31.28 4.02
N ASN A 433 -16.13 30.89 4.86
CA ASN A 433 -16.39 29.50 5.20
C ASN A 433 -17.66 29.04 4.49
N LEU A 434 -17.56 27.92 3.79
CA LEU A 434 -18.70 27.23 3.21
C LEU A 434 -19.03 26.02 4.07
N GLN A 435 -20.31 25.83 4.39
CA GLN A 435 -20.82 24.57 4.85
C GLN A 435 -21.52 23.87 3.67
N VAL A 436 -21.05 22.68 3.31
CA VAL A 436 -21.59 21.90 2.19
C VAL A 436 -22.16 20.60 2.74
N ARG A 437 -23.46 20.36 2.51
CA ARG A 437 -24.15 19.11 2.87
C ARG A 437 -24.32 18.24 1.62
N ILE A 438 -23.86 17.00 1.70
CA ILE A 438 -23.90 16.05 0.59
C ILE A 438 -24.60 14.77 1.06
N ASN A 439 -25.63 14.38 0.32
CA ASN A 439 -26.40 13.16 0.48
C ASN A 439 -25.70 11.96 -0.17
N ILE A 440 -25.97 10.79 0.38
CA ILE A 440 -25.55 9.48 -0.14
C ILE A 440 -26.83 8.72 -0.50
N LYS A 441 -26.97 8.35 -1.77
CA LYS A 441 -28.14 7.66 -2.30
C LYS A 441 -27.68 6.35 -2.95
N GLU A 442 -28.21 5.22 -2.50
CA GLU A 442 -27.89 3.89 -3.06
C GLU A 442 -26.37 3.64 -3.17
N ASP A 443 -25.63 3.90 -2.08
CA ASP A 443 -24.16 3.78 -2.00
C ASP A 443 -23.38 4.69 -2.99
N ARG A 444 -24.04 5.69 -3.58
CA ARG A 444 -23.45 6.70 -4.47
C ARG A 444 -23.52 8.09 -3.86
N THR A 445 -22.52 8.91 -4.15
CA THR A 445 -22.45 10.30 -3.66
C THR A 445 -21.57 11.17 -4.58
N ALA A 446 -21.71 12.49 -4.44
CA ALA A 446 -20.79 13.46 -5.04
C ALA A 446 -19.51 13.56 -4.19
N LYS A 447 -18.34 13.72 -4.83
CA LYS A 447 -17.14 14.07 -4.07
C LYS A 447 -17.15 15.56 -3.80
N ILE A 448 -16.84 15.96 -2.56
CA ILE A 448 -16.73 17.37 -2.21
C ILE A 448 -15.74 18.14 -3.10
N THR A 449 -14.66 17.50 -3.55
CA THR A 449 -13.72 18.13 -4.50
C THR A 449 -14.35 18.42 -5.85
N GLU A 450 -15.25 17.56 -6.34
CA GLU A 450 -15.96 17.74 -7.63
C GLU A 450 -17.02 18.85 -7.49
N VAL A 451 -17.71 18.92 -6.34
CA VAL A 451 -18.62 20.03 -6.02
C VAL A 451 -17.86 21.36 -6.01
N LEU A 452 -16.76 21.44 -5.28
CA LEU A 452 -15.95 22.66 -5.20
C LEU A 452 -15.32 23.03 -6.56
N GLU A 453 -14.86 22.05 -7.33
CA GLU A 453 -14.34 22.29 -8.68
C GLU A 453 -15.40 22.93 -9.58
N SER A 454 -16.61 22.37 -9.61
CA SER A 454 -17.71 22.90 -10.43
C SER A 454 -18.18 24.28 -10.01
N LEU A 455 -18.15 24.59 -8.71
CA LEU A 455 -18.62 25.85 -8.15
C LEU A 455 -17.56 26.97 -8.27
N LEU A 456 -16.29 26.66 -8.00
CA LEU A 456 -15.24 27.67 -7.81
C LEU A 456 -14.41 27.92 -9.07
N THR A 457 -14.18 26.90 -9.90
CA THR A 457 -13.31 27.03 -11.09
C THR A 457 -13.84 28.07 -12.10
N PRO A 458 -15.16 28.14 -12.39
CA PRO A 458 -15.71 29.19 -13.27
C PRO A 458 -15.46 30.62 -12.76
N LEU A 459 -15.22 30.77 -11.46
CA LEU A 459 -14.95 32.05 -10.81
C LEU A 459 -13.45 32.38 -10.74
N GLY A 460 -12.60 31.52 -11.32
CA GLY A 460 -11.14 31.66 -11.23
C GLY A 460 -10.55 31.31 -9.87
N ILE A 461 -11.34 30.76 -8.94
CA ILE A 461 -10.89 30.36 -7.61
C ILE A 461 -10.37 28.92 -7.67
N ASP A 462 -9.09 28.73 -7.34
CA ASP A 462 -8.49 27.40 -7.30
C ASP A 462 -8.97 26.59 -6.08
N TYR A 463 -9.94 25.71 -6.31
CA TYR A 463 -10.53 24.86 -5.28
C TYR A 463 -9.52 23.97 -4.54
N ARG A 464 -8.35 23.68 -5.13
CA ARG A 464 -7.30 22.84 -4.53
C ARG A 464 -6.59 23.57 -3.38
N ARG A 465 -6.73 24.89 -3.30
CA ARG A 465 -6.21 25.72 -2.21
C ARG A 465 -7.17 25.80 -1.02
N CYS A 466 -8.40 25.31 -1.16
CA CYS A 466 -9.37 25.28 -0.08
C CYS A 466 -8.97 24.27 1.01
N TYR A 467 -9.16 24.64 2.27
CA TYR A 467 -9.05 23.69 3.38
C TYR A 467 -10.42 23.04 3.61
N VAL A 468 -10.51 21.73 3.36
CA VAL A 468 -11.76 20.96 3.49
C VAL A 468 -11.70 20.08 4.74
N GLN A 469 -12.74 20.14 5.57
CA GLN A 469 -12.89 19.34 6.77
C GLN A 469 -14.30 18.73 6.86
N ARG A 470 -14.41 17.40 6.95
CA ARG A 470 -15.67 16.73 7.28
C ARG A 470 -15.98 16.93 8.76
N THR A 471 -17.09 17.58 9.05
CA THR A 471 -17.51 17.94 10.42
C THR A 471 -18.66 17.07 10.92
N GLY A 472 -19.37 16.40 10.02
CA GLY A 472 -20.48 15.52 10.38
C GLY A 472 -20.71 14.36 9.42
N GLN A 473 -21.24 13.28 9.97
CA GLN A 473 -21.87 12.17 9.26
C GLN A 473 -23.20 11.92 9.94
N PHE A 474 -24.27 11.78 9.16
CA PHE A 474 -25.63 11.77 9.66
C PHE A 474 -26.46 10.67 9.00
N ILE A 475 -27.50 10.28 9.73
CA ILE A 475 -28.58 9.41 9.31
C ILE A 475 -29.83 10.27 9.36
N VAL A 476 -30.18 10.84 8.22
CA VAL A 476 -31.33 11.73 8.03
C VAL A 476 -32.53 10.89 7.65
N THR A 477 -33.60 10.99 8.43
CA THR A 477 -34.92 10.44 8.12
C THR A 477 -35.91 11.59 7.97
N GLU A 478 -37.16 11.29 7.59
CA GLU A 478 -38.21 12.31 7.51
C GLU A 478 -38.46 13.05 8.83
N ASN A 479 -38.19 12.40 9.98
CA ASN A 479 -38.55 12.90 11.30
C ASN A 479 -37.37 13.37 12.15
N GLU A 480 -36.16 12.89 11.86
CA GLU A 480 -35.00 13.13 12.72
C GLU A 480 -33.67 13.08 11.96
N VAL A 481 -32.69 13.83 12.47
CA VAL A 481 -31.30 13.80 12.04
C VAL A 481 -30.48 13.17 13.16
N LEU A 482 -30.01 11.95 12.93
CA LEU A 482 -29.25 11.18 13.90
C LEU A 482 -27.77 11.16 13.55
N THR A 483 -26.92 11.09 14.57
CA THR A 483 -25.51 10.75 14.39
C THR A 483 -25.33 9.23 14.44
N PRO A 484 -24.19 8.70 13.95
CA PRO A 484 -23.84 7.31 14.17
C PRO A 484 -23.81 6.88 15.64
N PHE A 485 -23.70 7.79 16.61
CA PHE A 485 -23.77 7.44 18.04
C PHE A 485 -25.18 7.28 18.59
N ASP A 486 -26.19 7.67 17.84
CA ASP A 486 -27.59 7.52 18.24
C ASP A 486 -28.15 6.16 17.79
N VAL A 487 -27.47 5.51 16.84
CA VAL A 487 -27.78 4.16 16.35
C VAL A 487 -26.80 3.13 16.95
N ILE A 488 -27.06 2.71 18.20
CA ILE A 488 -26.21 1.82 19.01
C ILE A 488 -26.94 0.58 19.56
#